data_AF-A0A1Z5T9C2-F1
#
_entry.id   AF-A0A1Z5T9C2-F1
#
_cell.length_a   1.000
_cell.length_b   1.000
_cell.length_c   1.000
_cell.angle_alpha   90.00
_cell.angle_beta   90.00
_cell.angle_gamma   90.00
#
_symmetry.space_group_name_H-M   'P 1'
#
loop_
_entity.id
_entity.type
_entity.pdbx_description
1 polymer ?
#
loop_
_entity_poly.entity_id
_entity_poly.type
_entity_poly.pdbx_seq_one_letter_code
_entity_poly.pdbx_strand_id
1 'polypeptide(L)'
;MSDGPRRDVTVRLQYLKDLPLYKTVKPLQITPNFQDSEGRTNVVLEAGPEETIRDIRGIDPPFDLDRNGFKFVKAGTSFTNWSSQPEIAAHYLQEMETLLYQEVQEVDEVLFYDARIRQSGDEGLRVEGLSFNPFAKQVHRDNTDVSCVEKIRNLTDLKADFLLRGRSRIINIWRPIKHPVYDCSLAVADGSNLRADDVIECDRHLARTGAYHDTIGVVKYRPGFDWNYCSEMEPDDVLLFKNYDSSTAVQARCCLHTAFDLPAEMIPTNAPTRESIEVRALVFTYPAGQRRPSTVASLSSHPLARTLAKGELKRLDDEHSITDRIRTDIDEAGEVKDAVLLLRKQEIKRLEQVCEEQGQLLQRAKLDRDNAFAYTEKLQRQIGIQTGRIESLEAELRHVRHQLSQSSSELRCQLSQTQLGLVDARRECLEHHLERKRLLEFVRGQEGHIQRRKDEAMGRGDEAVKRERQKDEWPIRNLQEEISRLQSKDSTLMSCAESGEADREKRMLEP
;
A
#
# COMPACT_ATOMS: atom_id res chain seq x y z
N MET A 1 6.89 35.75 -6.07
CA MET A 1 6.29 35.65 -4.71
C MET A 1 6.51 36.99 -4.02
N SER A 2 5.69 37.43 -3.05
CA SER A 2 5.85 38.76 -2.44
C SER A 2 7.29 39.00 -1.91
N ASP A 3 7.78 40.23 -2.05
CA ASP A 3 9.16 40.70 -1.76
C ASP A 3 9.49 40.77 -0.25
N GLY A 4 8.91 39.89 0.56
CA GLY A 4 9.20 39.82 2.00
C GLY A 4 10.66 39.47 2.29
N PRO A 5 11.23 39.91 3.43
CA PRO A 5 12.56 39.51 3.82
C PRO A 5 12.61 38.00 4.08
N ARG A 6 13.69 37.34 3.64
CA ARG A 6 13.97 35.94 3.93
C ARG A 6 14.08 35.70 5.43
N ARG A 7 13.37 34.70 5.96
CA ARG A 7 13.37 34.32 7.38
C ARG A 7 13.66 32.83 7.57
N ASP A 8 14.92 32.42 7.49
CA ASP A 8 15.26 31.02 7.79
C ASP A 8 14.91 30.66 9.25
N VAL A 9 14.46 29.43 9.48
CA VAL A 9 14.00 28.96 10.80
C VAL A 9 14.76 27.72 11.20
N THR A 10 15.20 27.64 12.45
CA THR A 10 15.81 26.43 13.00
C THR A 10 14.83 25.72 13.92
N VAL A 11 14.49 24.47 13.61
CA VAL A 11 13.51 23.66 14.36
C VAL A 11 13.99 22.22 14.51
N ARG A 12 13.30 21.44 15.36
CA ARG A 12 13.46 19.98 15.43
C ARG A 12 12.26 19.32 14.78
N LEU A 13 12.49 18.62 13.67
CA LEU A 13 11.47 17.86 12.97
C LEU A 13 11.29 16.46 13.61
N GLN A 14 10.11 15.85 13.44
CA GLN A 14 9.83 14.51 13.96
C GLN A 14 10.14 13.45 12.91
N TYR A 15 11.00 12.50 13.23
CA TYR A 15 11.42 11.40 12.36
C TYR A 15 11.02 10.04 12.95
N LEU A 16 11.04 9.01 12.11
CA LEU A 16 11.03 7.63 12.57
C LEU A 16 12.31 7.36 13.38
N LYS A 17 12.14 6.87 14.61
CA LYS A 17 13.25 6.46 15.47
C LYS A 17 14.05 5.33 14.83
N ASP A 18 15.37 5.37 14.89
CA ASP A 18 16.19 4.27 14.34
C ASP A 18 16.24 3.06 15.29
N LEU A 19 15.16 2.27 15.30
CA LEU A 19 15.07 1.05 16.09
C LEU A 19 15.60 -0.17 15.31
N PRO A 20 16.38 -1.08 15.94
CA PRO A 20 16.79 -2.35 15.33
C PRO A 20 15.62 -3.19 14.82
N LEU A 21 14.43 -3.04 15.43
CA LEU A 21 13.18 -3.68 15.04
C LEU A 21 12.89 -3.51 13.54
N TYR A 22 13.12 -2.33 12.98
CA TYR A 22 12.78 -2.00 11.59
C TYR A 22 13.68 -2.71 10.55
N LYS A 23 14.70 -3.44 10.99
CA LYS A 23 15.49 -4.32 10.12
C LYS A 23 14.81 -5.65 9.82
N THR A 24 13.89 -6.07 10.69
CA THR A 24 13.22 -7.39 10.60
C THR A 24 11.70 -7.27 10.54
N VAL A 25 11.13 -6.16 10.99
CA VAL A 25 9.69 -5.94 11.03
C VAL A 25 9.38 -4.63 10.31
N LYS A 26 8.47 -4.69 9.34
CA LYS A 26 8.01 -3.52 8.60
C LYS A 26 7.29 -2.54 9.56
N PRO A 27 7.53 -1.22 9.44
CA PRO A 27 6.73 -0.24 10.18
C PRO A 27 5.24 -0.39 9.87
N LEU A 28 4.40 -0.23 10.89
CA LEU A 28 2.96 -0.33 10.86
C LEU A 28 2.37 0.81 11.67
N GLN A 29 1.50 1.59 11.03
CA GLN A 29 0.81 2.74 11.59
C GLN A 29 -0.70 2.52 11.58
N ILE A 30 -1.38 3.04 12.60
CA ILE A 30 -2.85 3.08 12.67
C ILE A 30 -3.37 4.46 12.22
N THR A 31 -4.42 4.45 11.38
CA THR A 31 -5.04 5.65 10.80
C THR A 31 -6.57 5.67 11.05
N PRO A 32 -7.22 6.83 11.24
CA PRO A 32 -6.62 8.17 11.36
C PRO A 32 -6.03 8.41 12.75
N ASN A 33 -5.15 9.40 12.84
CA ASN A 33 -4.68 10.07 14.07
C ASN A 33 -3.45 9.55 14.80
N PHE A 34 -2.76 8.49 14.39
CA PHE A 34 -1.54 7.96 15.08
C PHE A 34 -1.76 7.58 16.58
N GLN A 35 -2.92 7.91 17.16
CA GLN A 35 -3.33 7.66 18.53
C GLN A 35 -3.74 6.20 18.63
N ASP A 36 -2.73 5.36 18.64
CA ASP A 36 -2.88 3.98 18.97
C ASP A 36 -2.83 3.82 20.49
N SER A 37 -3.99 3.98 21.13
CA SER A 37 -4.16 3.71 22.56
C SER A 37 -4.02 2.23 22.93
N GLU A 38 -3.94 1.34 21.93
CA GLU A 38 -4.00 -0.11 22.07
C GLU A 38 -2.67 -0.82 21.77
N GLY A 39 -1.60 -0.09 21.39
CA GLY A 39 -0.29 -0.68 21.08
C GLY A 39 -0.22 -1.51 19.78
N ARG A 40 -1.17 -1.28 18.85
CA ARG A 40 -1.23 -1.84 17.49
C ARG A 40 -0.24 -1.20 16.50
N THR A 41 0.30 -0.02 16.76
CA THR A 41 1.35 0.63 15.96
C THR A 41 2.72 0.21 16.48
N ASN A 42 3.67 -0.01 15.57
CA ASN A 42 5.08 -0.18 15.92
C ASN A 42 5.92 1.04 15.50
N VAL A 43 5.30 2.08 14.92
CA VAL A 43 5.96 3.34 14.57
C VAL A 43 6.24 4.14 15.84
N VAL A 44 7.52 4.42 16.07
CA VAL A 44 7.97 5.29 17.17
C VAL A 44 8.63 6.50 16.55
N LEU A 45 8.13 7.69 16.88
CA LEU A 45 8.70 8.95 16.43
C LEU A 45 9.64 9.54 17.48
N GLU A 46 10.66 10.24 17.00
CA GLU A 46 11.54 11.04 17.85
C GLU A 46 11.89 12.38 17.19
N ALA A 47 12.18 13.38 18.01
CA ALA A 47 12.70 14.64 17.52
C ALA A 47 14.12 14.44 17.00
N GLY A 48 14.37 14.87 15.77
CA GLY A 48 15.72 14.97 15.20
C GLY A 48 16.55 16.07 15.88
N PRO A 49 17.81 16.24 15.46
CA PRO A 49 18.60 17.42 15.82
C PRO A 49 17.98 18.68 15.22
N GLU A 50 18.52 19.84 15.60
CA GLU A 50 18.12 21.11 15.00
C GLU A 50 18.54 21.18 13.54
N GLU A 51 17.59 21.51 12.68
CA GLU A 51 17.76 21.67 11.24
C GLU A 51 17.25 23.05 10.83
N THR A 52 17.98 23.70 9.92
CA THR A 52 17.56 24.96 9.33
C THR A 52 16.66 24.71 8.13
N ILE A 53 15.43 25.18 8.21
CA ILE A 53 14.47 25.25 7.11
C ILE A 53 14.65 26.62 6.44
N ARG A 54 15.06 26.59 5.18
CA ARG A 54 15.37 27.80 4.41
C ARG A 54 14.09 28.44 3.90
N ASP A 55 13.93 29.73 4.14
CA ASP A 55 12.83 30.49 3.54
C ASP A 55 13.20 30.83 2.09
N ILE A 56 12.28 30.52 1.18
CA ILE A 56 12.47 30.71 -0.25
C ILE A 56 12.14 32.13 -0.72
N ARG A 57 11.67 33.02 0.17
CA ARG A 57 11.48 34.44 -0.14
C ARG A 57 12.78 35.08 -0.63
N GLY A 58 12.66 35.89 -1.69
CA GLY A 58 13.80 36.56 -2.32
C GLY A 58 14.74 35.65 -3.10
N ILE A 59 14.41 34.36 -3.27
CA ILE A 59 15.11 33.44 -4.17
C ILE A 59 14.39 33.44 -5.52
N ASP A 60 15.03 34.00 -6.56
CA ASP A 60 14.58 33.92 -7.96
C ASP A 60 15.23 32.70 -8.65
N PRO A 61 14.54 31.94 -9.52
CA PRO A 61 14.37 30.50 -9.34
C PRO A 61 15.63 29.70 -9.73
N PRO A 62 15.80 28.49 -9.16
CA PRO A 62 15.26 27.34 -9.88
C PRO A 62 14.82 26.20 -8.93
N PHE A 63 13.57 26.23 -8.46
CA PHE A 63 12.92 25.01 -7.98
C PHE A 63 11.93 24.55 -9.05
N ASP A 64 12.11 23.33 -9.53
CA ASP A 64 11.18 22.69 -10.44
C ASP A 64 10.90 21.25 -10.00
N LEU A 65 9.81 20.70 -10.52
CA LEU A 65 9.34 19.40 -10.10
C LEU A 65 10.33 18.28 -10.47
N ASP A 66 11.05 18.36 -11.58
CA ASP A 66 11.90 17.25 -12.06
C ASP A 66 13.25 17.22 -11.36
N ARG A 67 13.82 18.39 -11.06
CA ARG A 67 15.06 18.50 -10.30
C ARG A 67 14.82 18.36 -8.80
N ASN A 68 13.89 19.14 -8.25
CA ASN A 68 13.77 19.36 -6.81
C ASN A 68 12.58 18.63 -6.17
N GLY A 69 11.62 18.16 -6.97
CA GLY A 69 10.43 17.48 -6.47
C GLY A 69 9.32 18.43 -6.00
N PHE A 70 9.58 19.73 -5.98
CA PHE A 70 8.60 20.75 -5.63
C PHE A 70 8.79 22.03 -6.44
N LYS A 71 7.75 22.86 -6.49
CA LYS A 71 7.73 24.14 -7.17
C LYS A 71 6.73 25.07 -6.48
N PHE A 72 7.18 26.28 -6.18
CA PHE A 72 6.31 27.34 -5.69
C PHE A 72 5.89 28.22 -6.86
N VAL A 73 4.59 28.47 -7.00
CA VAL A 73 4.02 29.25 -8.11
C VAL A 73 3.03 30.29 -7.58
N LYS A 74 2.96 31.43 -8.25
CA LYS A 74 1.88 32.41 -8.03
C LYS A 74 0.74 32.06 -8.96
N ALA A 75 -0.40 31.67 -8.39
CA ALA A 75 -1.60 31.29 -9.10
C ALA A 75 -2.81 31.85 -8.35
N GLY A 76 -3.21 33.09 -8.67
CA GLY A 76 -4.40 33.70 -8.09
C GLY A 76 -5.66 32.88 -8.35
N THR A 77 -6.61 32.93 -7.43
CA THR A 77 -7.89 32.19 -7.54
C THR A 77 -9.06 33.16 -7.39
N SER A 78 -10.10 32.96 -8.20
CA SER A 78 -11.37 33.67 -8.04
C SER A 78 -12.31 32.95 -7.06
N PHE A 79 -11.95 31.73 -6.66
CA PHE A 79 -12.75 30.87 -5.83
C PHE A 79 -12.76 31.34 -4.37
N THR A 80 -13.94 31.50 -3.80
CA THR A 80 -14.13 32.01 -2.43
C THR A 80 -14.95 31.10 -1.53
N ASN A 81 -15.82 30.26 -2.09
CA ASN A 81 -16.74 29.43 -1.32
C ASN A 81 -16.11 28.08 -0.92
N TRP A 82 -15.07 28.14 -0.10
CA TRP A 82 -14.37 26.96 0.43
C TRP A 82 -15.22 26.05 1.31
N SER A 83 -16.43 26.46 1.69
CA SER A 83 -17.39 25.66 2.46
C SER A 83 -18.25 24.70 1.61
N SER A 84 -18.24 24.83 0.28
CA SER A 84 -19.14 24.09 -0.62
C SER A 84 -18.40 23.03 -1.43
N GLN A 85 -18.59 21.74 -1.12
CA GLN A 85 -18.02 20.66 -1.95
C GLN A 85 -18.42 20.77 -3.43
N PRO A 86 -19.71 20.99 -3.77
CA PRO A 86 -20.12 21.04 -5.18
C PRO A 86 -19.46 22.19 -5.94
N GLU A 87 -19.27 23.35 -5.30
CA GLU A 87 -18.58 24.49 -5.93
C GLU A 87 -17.08 24.25 -6.08
N ILE A 88 -16.43 23.58 -5.12
CA ILE A 88 -15.03 23.13 -5.27
C ILE A 88 -14.90 22.23 -6.50
N ALA A 89 -15.81 21.27 -6.67
CA ALA A 89 -15.84 20.39 -7.84
C ALA A 89 -16.04 21.15 -9.16
N ALA A 90 -17.02 22.06 -9.20
CA ALA A 90 -17.43 22.73 -10.42
C ALA A 90 -16.45 23.83 -10.88
N HIS A 91 -15.77 24.48 -9.94
CA HIS A 91 -14.98 25.68 -10.23
C HIS A 91 -13.51 25.55 -9.84
N TYR A 92 -13.23 25.17 -8.59
CA TYR A 92 -11.85 25.16 -8.10
C TYR A 92 -10.99 24.08 -8.78
N LEU A 93 -11.53 22.86 -9.00
CA LEU A 93 -10.79 21.80 -9.69
C LEU A 93 -10.43 22.18 -11.14
N GLN A 94 -11.22 23.02 -11.79
CA GLN A 94 -10.93 23.52 -13.14
C GLN A 94 -9.75 24.50 -13.15
N GLU A 95 -9.69 25.39 -12.15
CA GLU A 95 -8.52 26.26 -11.95
C GLU A 95 -7.26 25.41 -11.67
N MET A 96 -7.37 24.34 -10.88
CA MET A 96 -6.24 23.44 -10.59
C MET A 96 -5.79 22.62 -11.81
N GLU A 97 -6.73 22.17 -12.65
CA GLU A 97 -6.39 21.48 -13.89
C GLU A 97 -5.59 22.40 -14.82
N THR A 98 -6.06 23.63 -15.00
CA THR A 98 -5.38 24.66 -15.79
C THR A 98 -3.98 24.93 -15.26
N LEU A 99 -3.83 25.05 -13.93
CA LEU A 99 -2.54 25.25 -13.28
C LEU A 99 -1.57 24.10 -13.57
N LEU A 100 -2.04 22.84 -13.50
CA LEU A 100 -1.18 21.68 -13.77
C LEU A 100 -0.70 21.67 -15.23
N TYR A 101 -1.55 21.98 -16.20
CA TYR A 101 -1.14 22.07 -17.61
C TYR A 101 -0.15 23.22 -17.88
N GLN A 102 -0.19 24.29 -17.09
CA GLN A 102 0.74 25.42 -17.21
C GLN A 102 2.10 25.15 -16.56
N GLU A 103 2.09 24.54 -15.37
CA GLU A 103 3.27 24.49 -14.50
C GLU A 103 4.02 23.16 -14.53
N VAL A 104 3.38 22.09 -15.04
CA VAL A 104 3.94 20.75 -15.14
C VAL A 104 4.25 20.43 -16.60
N GLN A 105 5.45 19.88 -16.85
CA GLN A 105 5.86 19.50 -18.20
C GLN A 105 5.21 18.18 -18.63
N GLU A 106 5.00 18.00 -19.93
CA GLU A 106 4.58 16.73 -20.52
C GLU A 106 3.25 16.18 -19.94
N VAL A 107 2.18 16.99 -19.92
CA VAL A 107 0.88 16.55 -19.40
C VAL A 107 -0.06 16.18 -20.56
N ASP A 108 -0.48 14.92 -20.63
CA ASP A 108 -1.51 14.43 -21.56
C ASP A 108 -2.86 14.19 -20.87
N GLU A 109 -2.86 13.78 -19.60
CA GLU A 109 -4.08 13.50 -18.83
C GLU A 109 -3.87 13.81 -17.33
N VAL A 110 -4.87 14.44 -16.72
CA VAL A 110 -4.92 14.75 -15.28
C VAL A 110 -6.12 14.01 -14.68
N LEU A 111 -5.98 13.48 -13.46
CA LEU A 111 -7.07 12.83 -12.73
C LEU A 111 -7.02 13.22 -11.25
N PHE A 112 -8.00 13.99 -10.78
CA PHE A 112 -8.12 14.33 -9.35
C PHE A 112 -8.82 13.22 -8.57
N TYR A 113 -8.26 12.86 -7.41
CA TYR A 113 -8.79 11.73 -6.63
C TYR A 113 -8.98 12.00 -5.14
N ASP A 114 -8.32 13.01 -4.58
CA ASP A 114 -8.36 13.35 -3.15
C ASP A 114 -8.26 14.87 -2.96
N ALA A 115 -9.02 15.40 -2.01
CA ALA A 115 -8.89 16.76 -1.52
C ALA A 115 -9.11 16.82 -0.02
N ARG A 116 -8.36 17.70 0.65
CA ARG A 116 -8.38 17.84 2.10
C ARG A 116 -8.31 19.31 2.47
N ILE A 117 -9.21 19.76 3.35
CA ILE A 117 -9.09 21.06 4.02
C ILE A 117 -8.59 20.80 5.44
N ARG A 118 -7.55 21.54 5.86
CA ARG A 118 -6.93 21.39 7.17
C ARG A 118 -6.89 22.72 7.91
N GLN A 119 -7.15 22.66 9.21
CA GLN A 119 -7.11 23.79 10.15
C GLN A 119 -6.80 23.32 11.59
N SER A 120 -6.28 24.20 12.45
CA SER A 120 -5.86 23.85 13.83
C SER A 120 -7.00 23.63 14.82
N GLY A 121 -8.23 24.10 14.54
CA GLY A 121 -9.32 24.15 15.52
C GLY A 121 -10.69 23.72 15.01
N ASP A 122 -11.64 23.55 15.94
CA ASP A 122 -13.01 23.13 15.66
C ASP A 122 -13.90 24.23 15.05
N GLU A 123 -13.51 25.51 15.16
CA GLU A 123 -14.32 26.67 14.76
C GLU A 123 -14.09 27.18 13.33
N GLY A 124 -13.14 26.61 12.58
CA GLY A 124 -12.82 27.08 11.21
C GLY A 124 -13.74 26.50 10.12
N LEU A 125 -13.42 26.75 8.84
CA LEU A 125 -14.16 26.21 7.69
C LEU A 125 -14.35 24.69 7.79
N ARG A 126 -15.59 24.28 8.01
CA ARG A 126 -16.01 22.88 7.94
C ARG A 126 -16.76 22.66 6.63
N VAL A 127 -16.13 21.90 5.75
CA VAL A 127 -16.85 21.23 4.66
C VAL A 127 -17.20 19.86 5.19
N GLU A 128 -18.48 19.62 5.46
CA GLU A 128 -18.98 18.29 5.80
C GLU A 128 -18.39 17.32 4.78
N GLY A 129 -17.72 16.26 5.22
CA GLY A 129 -17.16 15.27 4.32
C GLY A 129 -15.71 15.42 3.88
N LEU A 130 -15.09 16.59 3.98
CA LEU A 130 -13.65 16.68 3.79
C LEU A 130 -12.91 16.22 5.04
N SER A 131 -11.76 15.58 4.85
CA SER A 131 -11.02 14.96 5.93
C SER A 131 -10.45 15.99 6.91
N PHE A 132 -10.82 15.92 8.19
CA PHE A 132 -10.22 16.72 9.26
C PHE A 132 -9.20 15.85 10.01
N ASN A 133 -7.92 16.13 9.81
CA ASN A 133 -6.82 15.44 10.51
C ASN A 133 -5.84 16.50 10.98
N PRO A 134 -5.35 16.46 12.24
CA PRO A 134 -4.28 17.32 12.69
C PRO A 134 -3.13 17.35 11.68
N PHE A 135 -2.43 18.48 11.65
CA PHE A 135 -1.32 18.66 10.74
C PHE A 135 -0.27 17.57 10.95
N ALA A 136 0.20 16.97 9.86
CA ALA A 136 1.16 15.88 9.92
C ALA A 136 2.56 16.42 10.29
N LYS A 137 2.88 16.38 11.58
CA LYS A 137 4.16 16.87 12.14
C LYS A 137 5.32 15.87 12.04
N GLN A 138 5.05 14.68 11.51
CA GLN A 138 6.07 13.71 11.13
C GLN A 138 6.64 14.06 9.76
N VAL A 139 7.94 13.84 9.54
CA VAL A 139 8.53 13.83 8.19
C VAL A 139 8.10 12.58 7.45
N HIS A 140 7.44 12.78 6.31
CA HIS A 140 6.83 11.70 5.57
C HIS A 140 6.75 11.98 4.07
N ARG A 141 6.33 10.94 3.36
CA ARG A 141 5.82 10.93 2.00
C ARG A 141 4.44 10.25 2.05
N ASP A 142 3.40 10.83 1.47
CA ASP A 142 2.01 10.36 1.65
C ASP A 142 1.77 8.91 1.22
N ASN A 143 2.49 8.49 0.18
CA ASN A 143 2.33 7.21 -0.49
C ASN A 143 3.70 6.67 -0.90
N THR A 144 3.90 5.36 -0.81
CA THR A 144 5.08 4.70 -1.39
C THR A 144 4.85 4.33 -2.86
N ASP A 145 5.93 3.98 -3.58
CA ASP A 145 5.86 3.59 -5.00
C ASP A 145 4.85 2.47 -5.24
N VAL A 146 4.78 1.47 -4.35
CA VAL A 146 3.83 0.34 -4.43
C VAL A 146 2.40 0.86 -4.35
N SER A 147 2.09 1.66 -3.33
CA SER A 147 0.74 2.22 -3.14
C SER A 147 0.33 3.17 -4.29
N CYS A 148 1.29 3.88 -4.89
CA CYS A 148 1.04 4.75 -6.04
C CYS A 148 0.64 3.94 -7.28
N VAL A 149 1.34 2.84 -7.57
CA VAL A 149 1.02 1.96 -8.70
C VAL A 149 -0.34 1.27 -8.49
N GLU A 150 -0.62 0.78 -7.29
CA GLU A 150 -1.94 0.21 -6.95
C GLU A 150 -3.05 1.25 -7.12
N LYS A 151 -2.82 2.48 -6.66
CA LYS A 151 -3.75 3.59 -6.83
C LYS A 151 -4.01 3.91 -8.30
N ILE A 152 -2.97 3.96 -9.14
CA ILE A 152 -3.13 4.17 -10.59
C ILE A 152 -4.01 3.07 -11.17
N ARG A 153 -3.73 1.80 -10.84
CA ARG A 153 -4.54 0.66 -11.31
C ARG A 153 -5.99 0.74 -10.89
N ASN A 154 -6.25 1.09 -9.64
CA ASN A 154 -7.60 1.15 -9.08
C ASN A 154 -8.41 2.35 -9.60
N LEU A 155 -7.76 3.47 -9.94
CA LEU A 155 -8.46 4.70 -10.35
C LEU A 155 -8.59 4.86 -11.87
N THR A 156 -7.80 4.13 -12.66
CA THR A 156 -7.78 4.26 -14.12
C THR A 156 -8.21 2.98 -14.84
N ASP A 157 -8.48 1.91 -14.08
CA ASP A 157 -9.02 0.64 -14.54
C ASP A 157 -8.31 0.11 -15.81
N LEU A 158 -9.03 0.11 -16.94
CA LEU A 158 -8.57 -0.44 -18.22
C LEU A 158 -7.40 0.35 -18.83
N LYS A 159 -7.26 1.63 -18.47
CA LYS A 159 -6.16 2.47 -18.97
C LYS A 159 -4.85 2.23 -18.21
N ALA A 160 -4.89 1.59 -17.04
CA ALA A 160 -3.75 1.54 -16.13
C ALA A 160 -2.47 1.02 -16.79
N ASP A 161 -2.53 -0.09 -17.52
CA ASP A 161 -1.36 -0.67 -18.19
C ASP A 161 -0.81 0.24 -19.30
N PHE A 162 -1.67 1.01 -19.97
CA PHE A 162 -1.24 1.99 -20.97
C PHE A 162 -0.57 3.20 -20.30
N LEU A 163 -1.19 3.75 -19.24
CA LEU A 163 -0.68 4.92 -18.51
C LEU A 163 0.63 4.62 -17.77
N LEU A 164 0.76 3.42 -17.20
CA LEU A 164 1.97 2.95 -16.51
C LEU A 164 3.15 2.67 -17.44
N ARG A 165 2.91 2.50 -18.76
CA ARG A 165 3.99 2.44 -19.77
C ARG A 165 4.52 3.82 -20.15
N GLY A 166 3.74 4.87 -19.90
CA GLY A 166 4.19 6.26 -20.01
C GLY A 166 4.78 6.76 -18.71
N ARG A 167 4.77 8.08 -18.51
CA ARG A 167 5.21 8.72 -17.26
C ARG A 167 3.99 9.06 -16.40
N SER A 168 3.83 8.33 -15.32
CA SER A 168 2.83 8.59 -14.27
C SER A 168 3.45 9.37 -13.10
N ARG A 169 2.73 10.39 -12.61
CA ARG A 169 3.12 11.22 -11.46
C ARG A 169 1.95 11.39 -10.50
N ILE A 170 2.23 11.56 -9.21
CA ILE A 170 1.28 12.09 -8.23
C ILE A 170 1.79 13.43 -7.78
N ILE A 171 1.00 14.47 -8.00
CA ILE A 171 1.32 15.85 -7.62
C ILE A 171 0.27 16.31 -6.61
N ASN A 172 0.77 16.80 -5.47
CA ASN A 172 -0.04 17.48 -4.48
C ASN A 172 0.01 18.98 -4.77
N ILE A 173 -1.16 19.61 -4.67
CA ILE A 173 -1.38 21.03 -4.88
C ILE A 173 -1.82 21.59 -3.54
N TRP A 174 -0.95 22.33 -2.88
CA TRP A 174 -1.22 22.89 -1.55
C TRP A 174 -1.37 24.40 -1.62
N ARG A 175 -2.46 24.91 -1.06
CA ARG A 175 -2.83 26.33 -1.09
C ARG A 175 -3.36 26.79 0.28
N PRO A 176 -2.85 27.89 0.86
CA PRO A 176 -3.50 28.58 1.97
C PRO A 176 -4.89 29.09 1.56
N ILE A 177 -5.87 29.00 2.44
CA ILE A 177 -7.22 29.54 2.17
C ILE A 177 -7.51 30.69 3.15
N LYS A 178 -8.18 31.74 2.64
CA LYS A 178 -8.57 33.01 3.31
C LYS A 178 -7.46 33.98 3.68
N HIS A 179 -6.36 33.53 4.29
CA HIS A 179 -5.34 34.42 4.84
C HIS A 179 -3.92 33.85 4.66
N PRO A 180 -2.87 34.67 4.82
CA PRO A 180 -1.50 34.17 4.80
C PRO A 180 -1.24 33.14 5.92
N VAL A 181 -0.24 32.30 5.70
CA VAL A 181 0.20 31.28 6.67
C VAL A 181 1.11 31.93 7.72
N TYR A 182 0.59 32.08 8.93
CA TYR A 182 1.30 32.69 10.06
C TYR A 182 1.80 31.68 11.10
N ASP A 183 1.20 30.49 11.15
CA ASP A 183 1.57 29.40 12.05
C ASP A 183 1.57 28.05 11.28
N CYS A 184 2.09 27.02 11.95
CA CYS A 184 2.14 25.63 11.47
C CYS A 184 2.46 25.51 9.96
N SER A 185 3.59 26.06 9.52
CA SER A 185 3.94 26.13 8.09
C SER A 185 4.26 24.74 7.50
N LEU A 186 4.39 24.67 6.18
CA LEU A 186 4.69 23.44 5.45
C LEU A 186 6.13 23.48 4.92
N ALA A 187 6.96 22.56 5.41
CA ALA A 187 8.32 22.36 4.92
C ALA A 187 8.36 21.25 3.88
N VAL A 188 9.20 21.45 2.86
CA VAL A 188 9.49 20.49 1.78
C VAL A 188 11.00 20.28 1.66
N ALA A 189 11.43 19.03 1.52
CA ALA A 189 12.83 18.71 1.29
C ALA A 189 13.15 18.65 -0.20
N ASP A 190 14.32 19.16 -0.59
CA ASP A 190 14.83 19.00 -1.96
C ASP A 190 15.04 17.51 -2.29
N GLY A 191 14.22 17.03 -3.21
CA GLY A 191 14.20 15.65 -3.67
C GLY A 191 15.50 15.22 -4.35
N SER A 192 16.31 16.16 -4.85
CA SER A 192 17.57 15.87 -5.54
C SER A 192 18.63 15.23 -4.64
N ASN A 193 18.51 15.42 -3.32
CA ASN A 193 19.41 14.91 -2.31
C ASN A 193 18.86 13.67 -1.58
N LEU A 194 17.68 13.16 -1.97
CA LEU A 194 17.09 11.96 -1.37
C LEU A 194 17.77 10.69 -1.86
N ARG A 195 17.97 9.75 -0.93
CA ARG A 195 18.51 8.42 -1.16
C ARG A 195 17.37 7.40 -1.17
N ALA A 196 17.60 6.28 -1.84
CA ALA A 196 16.59 5.22 -1.96
C ALA A 196 16.16 4.64 -0.60
N ASP A 197 17.03 4.67 0.41
CA ASP A 197 16.80 4.15 1.75
C ASP A 197 16.31 5.19 2.78
N ASP A 198 16.15 6.45 2.37
CA ASP A 198 15.63 7.51 3.26
C ASP A 198 14.17 7.29 3.61
N VAL A 199 13.40 6.71 2.70
CA VAL A 199 11.98 6.46 2.84
C VAL A 199 11.75 4.98 3.09
N ILE A 200 11.28 4.65 4.28
CA ILE A 200 10.90 3.30 4.65
C ILE A 200 9.40 3.15 4.45
N GLU A 201 9.01 2.07 3.78
CA GLU A 201 7.60 1.74 3.59
C GLU A 201 6.96 1.31 4.90
N CYS A 202 5.89 2.01 5.29
CA CYS A 202 5.09 1.73 6.47
C CYS A 202 3.67 1.34 6.04
N ASP A 203 3.18 0.21 6.55
CA ASP A 203 1.79 -0.17 6.38
C ASP A 203 0.89 0.77 7.17
N ARG A 204 -0.26 1.13 6.61
CA ARG A 204 -1.33 1.83 7.33
C ARG A 204 -2.53 0.91 7.46
N HIS A 205 -3.00 0.74 8.68
CA HIS A 205 -4.19 -0.03 8.99
C HIS A 205 -5.26 0.88 9.60
N LEU A 206 -6.53 0.60 9.28
CA LEU A 206 -7.66 1.36 9.79
C LEU A 206 -7.86 1.12 11.29
N ALA A 207 -7.98 2.18 12.07
CA ALA A 207 -8.17 2.11 13.53
C ALA A 207 -9.44 1.34 13.92
N ARG A 208 -10.50 1.48 13.11
CA ARG A 208 -11.82 0.89 13.38
C ARG A 208 -11.88 -0.62 13.10
N THR A 209 -11.24 -1.09 12.02
CA THR A 209 -11.37 -2.48 11.55
C THR A 209 -10.09 -3.29 11.69
N GLY A 210 -8.94 -2.62 11.85
CA GLY A 210 -7.62 -3.25 11.78
C GLY A 210 -7.21 -3.68 10.37
N ALA A 211 -8.06 -3.46 9.36
CA ALA A 211 -7.81 -3.85 7.98
C ALA A 211 -6.69 -3.01 7.37
N TYR A 212 -5.92 -3.64 6.47
CA TYR A 212 -4.94 -2.95 5.65
C TYR A 212 -5.62 -1.86 4.82
N HIS A 213 -5.04 -0.66 4.81
CA HIS A 213 -5.52 0.50 4.09
C HIS A 213 -4.65 0.78 2.86
N ASP A 214 -3.40 1.15 3.08
CA ASP A 214 -2.36 1.37 2.05
C ASP A 214 -0.98 1.48 2.73
N THR A 215 0.01 2.09 2.07
CA THR A 215 1.31 2.38 2.66
C THR A 215 1.70 3.86 2.57
N ILE A 216 2.42 4.33 3.60
CA ILE A 216 3.01 5.66 3.72
C ILE A 216 4.53 5.53 3.79
N GLY A 217 5.27 6.54 3.31
CA GLY A 217 6.71 6.62 3.49
C GLY A 217 7.06 7.29 4.81
N VAL A 218 7.67 6.55 5.74
CA VAL A 218 8.21 7.09 7.00
C VAL A 218 9.72 7.28 6.88
N VAL A 219 10.26 8.34 7.48
CA VAL A 219 11.65 8.77 7.23
C VAL A 219 12.48 8.70 8.51
N LYS A 220 13.65 8.06 8.44
CA LYS A 220 14.65 8.14 9.51
C LYS A 220 15.49 9.41 9.35
N TYR A 221 15.88 10.03 10.45
CA TYR A 221 16.78 11.16 10.37
C TYR A 221 18.13 10.74 9.77
N ARG A 222 18.63 11.57 8.85
CA ARG A 222 20.03 11.61 8.46
C ARG A 222 20.44 13.06 8.19
N PRO A 223 21.72 13.41 8.35
CA PRO A 223 22.19 14.73 7.93
C PRO A 223 22.03 14.91 6.41
N GLY A 224 21.81 16.16 6.00
CA GLY A 224 21.77 16.56 4.59
C GLY A 224 20.40 16.48 3.93
N PHE A 225 19.30 16.58 4.70
CA PHE A 225 18.01 16.97 4.13
C PHE A 225 18.00 18.49 3.93
N ASP A 226 17.67 18.91 2.71
CA ASP A 226 17.65 20.32 2.34
C ASP A 226 16.22 20.85 2.42
N TRP A 227 15.86 21.33 3.61
CA TRP A 227 14.54 21.83 3.92
C TRP A 227 14.30 23.25 3.41
N ASN A 228 13.15 23.46 2.78
CA ASN A 228 12.69 24.73 2.24
C ASN A 228 11.24 24.98 2.66
N TYR A 229 10.87 26.24 2.84
CA TYR A 229 9.49 26.68 3.05
C TYR A 229 9.28 28.09 2.51
N CYS A 230 8.03 28.55 2.41
CA CYS A 230 7.71 29.91 2.03
C CYS A 230 7.04 30.62 3.22
N SER A 231 7.71 31.64 3.78
CA SER A 231 7.13 32.43 4.88
C SER A 231 5.93 33.25 4.42
N GLU A 232 4.90 33.41 5.27
CA GLU A 232 3.70 34.21 4.99
C GLU A 232 3.06 33.89 3.63
N MET A 233 3.05 32.61 3.24
CA MET A 233 2.49 32.16 1.96
C MET A 233 1.02 32.60 1.85
N GLU A 234 0.69 33.36 0.81
CA GLU A 234 -0.63 33.98 0.63
C GLU A 234 -1.59 33.02 -0.10
N PRO A 235 -2.91 33.28 -0.09
CA PRO A 235 -3.86 32.47 -0.86
C PRO A 235 -3.57 32.41 -2.36
N ASP A 236 -2.84 33.39 -2.92
CA ASP A 236 -2.40 33.42 -4.32
C ASP A 236 -1.11 32.61 -4.58
N ASP A 237 -0.44 32.13 -3.53
CA ASP A 237 0.69 31.23 -3.65
C ASP A 237 0.21 29.77 -3.62
N VAL A 238 0.79 28.94 -4.48
CA VAL A 238 0.56 27.50 -4.54
C VAL A 238 1.88 26.76 -4.48
N LEU A 239 1.91 25.70 -3.68
CA LEU A 239 3.03 24.76 -3.61
C LEU A 239 2.61 23.48 -4.33
N LEU A 240 3.29 23.18 -5.43
CA LEU A 240 3.21 21.92 -6.14
C LEU A 240 4.35 21.03 -5.65
N PHE A 241 4.07 19.80 -5.23
CA PHE A 241 5.12 18.85 -4.84
C PHE A 241 4.76 17.42 -5.22
N LYS A 242 5.78 16.63 -5.58
CA LYS A 242 5.60 15.26 -6.05
C LYS A 242 5.52 14.32 -4.85
N ASN A 243 4.46 13.54 -4.80
CA ASN A 243 4.46 12.31 -4.03
C ASN A 243 5.01 11.14 -4.82
N TYR A 244 4.96 11.14 -6.15
CA TYR A 244 5.45 10.04 -6.98
C TYR A 244 5.82 10.51 -8.38
N ASP A 245 6.86 9.89 -8.94
CA ASP A 245 7.24 9.95 -10.34
C ASP A 245 7.78 8.58 -10.76
N SER A 246 7.15 8.01 -11.78
CA SER A 246 7.57 6.75 -12.40
C SER A 246 8.84 6.89 -13.22
N SER A 247 9.19 8.11 -13.69
CA SER A 247 10.40 8.32 -14.47
C SER A 247 11.65 8.15 -13.60
N THR A 248 12.56 7.29 -14.03
CA THR A 248 13.90 7.16 -13.43
C THR A 248 14.91 8.13 -14.03
N ALA A 249 14.52 8.90 -15.05
CA ALA A 249 15.38 9.89 -15.72
C ALA A 249 15.39 11.24 -15.01
N VAL A 250 14.45 11.48 -14.08
CA VAL A 250 14.39 12.72 -13.29
C VAL A 250 15.19 12.59 -12.00
N GLN A 251 15.69 13.73 -11.50
CA GLN A 251 16.55 13.76 -10.32
C GLN A 251 15.75 13.54 -9.03
N ALA A 252 14.60 14.22 -8.90
CA ALA A 252 13.69 14.04 -7.78
C ALA A 252 12.47 13.24 -8.21
N ARG A 253 12.23 12.08 -7.59
CA ARG A 253 11.02 11.25 -7.85
C ARG A 253 9.90 11.47 -6.82
N CYS A 254 10.24 12.08 -5.69
CA CYS A 254 9.31 12.44 -4.63
C CYS A 254 9.87 13.64 -3.84
N CYS A 255 9.05 14.18 -2.95
CA CYS A 255 9.38 15.28 -2.06
C CYS A 255 8.92 14.92 -0.64
N LEU A 256 9.87 14.88 0.31
CA LEU A 256 9.51 14.76 1.72
C LEU A 256 8.87 16.04 2.19
N HIS A 257 7.91 15.93 3.11
CA HIS A 257 7.24 17.10 3.65
C HIS A 257 6.80 16.87 5.09
N THR A 258 6.60 17.98 5.79
CA THR A 258 6.11 17.98 7.17
C THR A 258 5.53 19.34 7.54
N ALA A 259 4.51 19.34 8.38
CA ALA A 259 4.07 20.56 9.04
C ALA A 259 4.97 20.86 10.24
N PHE A 260 5.38 22.11 10.41
CA PHE A 260 6.25 22.51 11.52
C PHE A 260 5.76 23.81 12.15
N ASP A 261 5.97 23.98 13.45
CA ASP A 261 5.59 25.20 14.15
C ASP A 261 6.68 26.27 13.96
N LEU A 262 6.27 27.49 13.69
CA LEU A 262 7.16 28.65 13.69
C LEU A 262 7.49 29.05 15.14
N PRO A 263 8.68 29.62 15.40
CA PRO A 263 9.00 30.24 16.69
C PRO A 263 7.93 31.26 17.08
N ALA A 264 7.53 31.26 18.36
CA ALA A 264 6.39 32.07 18.83
C ALA A 264 6.58 33.57 18.58
N GLU A 265 7.82 34.04 18.61
CA GLU A 265 8.22 35.43 18.31
C GLU A 265 8.03 35.83 16.84
N MET A 266 7.91 34.86 15.92
CA MET A 266 7.65 35.12 14.50
C MET A 266 6.16 35.17 14.17
N ILE A 267 5.29 34.75 15.09
CA ILE A 267 3.85 34.68 14.88
C ILE A 267 3.23 36.02 15.33
N PRO A 268 2.55 36.77 14.43
CA PRO A 268 1.88 38.00 14.81
C PRO A 268 0.86 37.79 15.94
N THR A 269 0.72 38.77 16.83
CA THR A 269 -0.30 38.74 17.88
C THR A 269 -1.70 38.63 17.25
N ASN A 270 -2.50 37.67 17.71
CA ASN A 270 -3.83 37.35 17.16
C ASN A 270 -3.83 36.86 15.70
N ALA A 271 -2.71 36.31 15.22
CA ALA A 271 -2.69 35.65 13.92
C ALA A 271 -3.73 34.51 13.88
N PRO A 272 -4.52 34.39 12.80
CA PRO A 272 -5.40 33.26 12.63
C PRO A 272 -4.59 31.98 12.44
N THR A 273 -5.12 30.86 12.91
CA THR A 273 -4.52 29.55 12.66
C THR A 273 -4.63 29.19 11.18
N ARG A 274 -3.60 28.56 10.63
CA ARG A 274 -3.54 28.12 9.23
C ARG A 274 -4.81 27.39 8.81
N GLU A 275 -5.46 27.90 7.77
CA GLU A 275 -6.46 27.17 6.98
C GLU A 275 -5.83 26.89 5.60
N SER A 276 -5.92 25.66 5.11
CA SER A 276 -5.36 25.30 3.79
C SER A 276 -6.16 24.20 3.11
N ILE A 277 -6.07 24.16 1.78
CA ILE A 277 -6.56 23.07 0.95
C ILE A 277 -5.39 22.34 0.27
N GLU A 278 -5.48 21.03 0.23
CA GLU A 278 -4.58 20.15 -0.50
C GLU A 278 -5.40 19.32 -1.49
N VAL A 279 -5.09 19.42 -2.78
CA VAL A 279 -5.71 18.60 -3.85
C VAL A 279 -4.64 17.69 -4.43
N ARG A 280 -4.96 16.40 -4.61
CA ARG A 280 -4.02 15.42 -5.17
C ARG A 280 -4.47 14.97 -6.55
N ALA A 281 -3.53 15.04 -7.48
CA ALA A 281 -3.74 14.72 -8.88
C ALA A 281 -2.79 13.61 -9.33
N LEU A 282 -3.33 12.66 -10.08
CA LEU A 282 -2.55 11.81 -10.97
C LEU A 282 -2.32 12.58 -12.27
N VAL A 283 -1.07 12.64 -12.73
CA VAL A 283 -0.66 13.36 -13.93
C VAL A 283 0.11 12.42 -14.85
N PHE A 284 -0.38 12.23 -16.06
CA PHE A 284 0.12 11.24 -17.00
C PHE A 284 0.71 11.89 -18.26
N THR A 285 1.84 11.33 -18.71
CA THR A 285 2.37 11.47 -20.06
C THR A 285 2.19 10.13 -20.75
N TYR A 286 1.62 10.11 -21.94
CA TYR A 286 1.36 8.88 -22.68
C TYR A 286 2.65 8.26 -23.25
N PRO A 287 2.70 6.93 -23.42
CA PRO A 287 3.83 6.28 -24.08
C PRO A 287 3.96 6.74 -25.54
N ALA A 288 5.18 7.11 -25.94
CA ALA A 288 5.47 7.59 -27.29
C ALA A 288 5.10 6.54 -28.38
N GLY A 289 4.57 7.02 -29.51
CA GLY A 289 4.27 6.18 -30.68
C GLY A 289 3.05 5.27 -30.54
N GLN A 290 2.29 5.33 -29.44
CA GLN A 290 1.05 4.57 -29.28
C GLN A 290 -0.19 5.44 -29.55
N ARG A 291 -1.26 4.80 -30.04
CA ARG A 291 -2.54 5.47 -30.29
C ARG A 291 -3.14 5.92 -28.95
N ARG A 292 -3.49 7.21 -28.86
CA ARG A 292 -4.16 7.78 -27.68
C ARG A 292 -5.47 7.04 -27.38
N PRO A 293 -5.83 6.83 -26.10
CA PRO A 293 -7.14 6.32 -25.75
C PRO A 293 -8.23 7.21 -26.36
N SER A 294 -9.31 6.60 -26.85
CA SER A 294 -10.42 7.32 -27.48
C SER A 294 -11.24 8.18 -26.51
N THR A 295 -11.04 8.00 -25.21
CA THR A 295 -11.73 8.75 -24.16
C THR A 295 -10.69 9.39 -23.23
N VAL A 296 -10.54 10.71 -23.29
CA VAL A 296 -9.95 11.49 -22.18
C VAL A 296 -11.09 11.72 -21.20
N ALA A 297 -10.87 11.43 -19.91
CA ALA A 297 -11.89 11.66 -18.90
C ALA A 297 -12.19 13.16 -18.84
N SER A 298 -13.47 13.54 -18.91
CA SER A 298 -13.88 14.90 -18.59
C SER A 298 -13.60 15.18 -17.11
N LEU A 299 -13.27 16.41 -16.73
CA LEU A 299 -13.08 16.80 -15.33
C LEU A 299 -14.26 16.36 -14.44
N SER A 300 -15.49 16.49 -14.94
CA SER A 300 -16.71 16.04 -14.24
C SER A 300 -16.79 14.53 -13.97
N SER A 301 -16.03 13.73 -14.72
CA SER A 301 -15.90 12.28 -14.52
C SER A 301 -14.77 11.90 -13.55
N HIS A 302 -13.95 12.86 -13.10
CA HIS A 302 -12.88 12.57 -12.14
C HIS A 302 -13.48 12.07 -10.82
N PRO A 303 -12.92 11.02 -10.18
CA PRO A 303 -13.44 10.46 -8.94
C PRO A 303 -13.68 11.52 -7.86
N LEU A 304 -12.75 12.46 -7.70
CA LEU A 304 -12.91 13.56 -6.74
C LEU A 304 -14.07 14.49 -7.12
N ALA A 305 -14.15 14.92 -8.39
CA ALA A 305 -15.17 15.84 -8.85
C ALA A 305 -16.57 15.26 -8.69
N ARG A 306 -16.75 13.96 -8.99
CA ARG A 306 -18.02 13.24 -8.81
C ARG A 306 -18.46 13.19 -7.36
N THR A 307 -17.55 12.85 -6.45
CA THR A 307 -17.85 12.77 -5.01
C THR A 307 -18.18 14.15 -4.44
N LEU A 308 -17.40 15.18 -4.80
CA LEU A 308 -17.61 16.56 -4.36
C LEU A 308 -18.92 17.14 -4.89
N ALA A 309 -19.26 16.89 -6.16
CA ALA A 309 -20.51 17.36 -6.77
C ALA A 309 -21.76 16.81 -6.06
N LYS A 310 -21.70 15.59 -5.51
CA LYS A 310 -22.77 14.98 -4.73
C LYS A 310 -22.75 15.40 -3.25
N GLY A 311 -21.70 16.09 -2.79
CA GLY A 311 -21.49 16.39 -1.37
C GLY A 311 -21.21 15.15 -0.52
N GLU A 312 -20.73 14.06 -1.13
CA GLU A 312 -20.67 12.72 -0.54
C GLU A 312 -19.30 12.36 0.08
N LEU A 313 -18.32 13.28 0.03
CA LEU A 313 -17.05 13.02 0.71
C LEU A 313 -17.36 12.78 2.20
N LYS A 314 -16.60 11.91 2.87
CA LYS A 314 -16.77 11.59 4.30
C LYS A 314 -15.47 11.90 5.04
N ARG A 315 -15.57 12.24 6.33
CA ARG A 315 -14.39 12.56 7.14
C ARG A 315 -13.44 11.35 7.22
N LEU A 316 -12.15 11.59 7.48
CA LEU A 316 -11.10 10.56 7.58
C LEU A 316 -11.40 9.49 8.65
N ASP A 317 -12.13 9.87 9.72
CA ASP A 317 -12.63 9.00 10.78
C ASP A 317 -13.75 8.04 10.33
N ASP A 318 -14.38 8.31 9.19
CA ASP A 318 -15.39 7.48 8.55
C ASP A 318 -14.85 6.65 7.37
N GLU A 319 -13.55 6.74 7.07
CA GLU A 319 -13.00 6.23 5.82
C GLU A 319 -12.89 4.70 5.74
N HIS A 320 -13.30 4.24 4.56
CA HIS A 320 -13.01 2.95 3.97
C HIS A 320 -11.71 3.04 3.16
N SER A 321 -11.08 1.89 2.89
CA SER A 321 -9.80 1.78 2.18
C SER A 321 -9.73 2.48 0.81
N ILE A 322 -8.53 2.82 0.33
CA ILE A 322 -8.27 3.06 -1.10
C ILE A 322 -8.77 1.88 -1.96
N THR A 323 -8.91 0.69 -1.37
CA THR A 323 -9.52 -0.51 -1.98
C THR A 323 -11.04 -0.54 -1.91
N ASP A 324 -11.70 0.34 -1.18
CA ASP A 324 -13.13 0.21 -0.82
C ASP A 324 -14.05 1.18 -1.58
N ARG A 325 -13.57 1.89 -2.60
CA ARG A 325 -14.49 2.48 -3.58
C ARG A 325 -15.10 1.34 -4.41
N ILE A 326 -16.22 0.83 -3.90
CA ILE A 326 -17.15 -0.01 -4.64
C ILE A 326 -17.54 0.74 -5.92
N ARG A 327 -17.36 0.05 -7.05
CA ARG A 327 -17.80 0.38 -8.40
C ARG A 327 -19.26 0.84 -8.38
N THR A 328 -19.46 2.14 -8.59
CA THR A 328 -20.73 2.67 -9.06
C THR A 328 -20.38 3.65 -10.17
N ASP A 329 -20.56 3.21 -11.41
CA ASP A 329 -21.47 3.83 -12.38
C ASP A 329 -21.12 3.25 -13.76
N ILE A 330 -22.06 2.45 -14.27
CA ILE A 330 -22.02 1.74 -15.55
C ILE A 330 -23.24 2.29 -16.31
N ASP A 331 -22.98 3.22 -17.24
CA ASP A 331 -23.92 3.89 -18.18
C ASP A 331 -24.12 3.12 -19.51
N GLU A 332 -25.35 2.63 -19.66
CA GLU A 332 -25.85 1.64 -20.59
C GLU A 332 -25.53 1.89 -22.09
N ALA A 333 -24.71 1.02 -22.69
CA ALA A 333 -24.95 0.36 -24.01
C ALA A 333 -23.69 -0.33 -24.57
N GLY A 334 -22.49 0.16 -24.23
CA GLY A 334 -21.20 -0.51 -24.54
C GLY A 334 -20.76 -1.54 -23.49
N GLU A 335 -21.42 -1.52 -22.34
CA GLU A 335 -20.85 -1.95 -21.06
C GLU A 335 -21.13 -3.40 -20.67
N VAL A 336 -22.02 -4.10 -21.35
CA VAL A 336 -22.33 -5.49 -20.99
C VAL A 336 -21.13 -6.40 -21.26
N LYS A 337 -20.30 -6.10 -22.28
CA LYS A 337 -19.06 -6.86 -22.54
C LYS A 337 -17.96 -6.51 -21.53
N ASP A 338 -17.80 -5.25 -21.20
CA ASP A 338 -16.72 -4.77 -20.31
C ASP A 338 -17.02 -5.06 -18.83
N ALA A 339 -18.29 -4.98 -18.41
CA ALA A 339 -18.74 -5.40 -17.09
C ALA A 339 -18.56 -6.91 -16.90
N VAL A 340 -18.86 -7.74 -17.91
CA VAL A 340 -18.63 -9.19 -17.85
C VAL A 340 -17.15 -9.53 -17.75
N LEU A 341 -16.28 -8.83 -18.48
CA LEU A 341 -14.84 -9.08 -18.45
C LEU A 341 -14.22 -8.64 -17.11
N LEU A 342 -14.69 -7.54 -16.53
CA LEU A 342 -14.30 -7.13 -15.19
C LEU A 342 -14.85 -8.04 -14.08
N LEU A 343 -16.11 -8.46 -14.16
CA LEU A 343 -16.69 -9.42 -13.22
C LEU A 343 -15.93 -10.76 -13.25
N ARG A 344 -15.51 -11.20 -14.44
CA ARG A 344 -14.66 -12.39 -14.61
C ARG A 344 -13.25 -12.20 -14.04
N LYS A 345 -12.60 -11.06 -14.27
CA LYS A 345 -11.30 -10.75 -13.65
C LYS A 345 -11.40 -10.69 -12.12
N GLN A 346 -12.47 -10.12 -11.59
CA GLN A 346 -12.74 -10.09 -10.15
C GLN A 346 -12.96 -11.48 -9.59
N GLU A 347 -13.72 -12.32 -10.30
CA GLU A 347 -13.95 -13.71 -9.89
C GLU A 347 -12.65 -14.54 -9.96
N ILE A 348 -11.81 -14.36 -10.98
CA ILE A 348 -10.49 -14.99 -11.05
C ILE A 348 -9.64 -14.59 -9.85
N LYS A 349 -9.56 -13.30 -9.52
CA LYS A 349 -8.78 -12.81 -8.38
C LYS A 349 -9.31 -13.36 -7.05
N ARG A 350 -10.64 -13.43 -6.88
CA ARG A 350 -11.27 -14.06 -5.73
C ARG A 350 -10.91 -15.54 -5.63
N LEU A 351 -10.99 -16.27 -6.74
CA LEU A 351 -10.66 -17.70 -6.79
C LEU A 351 -9.17 -17.95 -6.50
N GLU A 352 -8.27 -17.10 -7.00
CA GLU A 352 -6.84 -17.16 -6.70
C GLU A 352 -6.56 -16.97 -5.20
N GLN A 353 -7.20 -15.98 -4.56
CA GLN A 353 -7.09 -15.76 -3.13
C GLN A 353 -7.60 -16.96 -2.31
N VAL A 354 -8.74 -17.53 -2.69
CA VAL A 354 -9.29 -18.74 -2.05
C VAL A 354 -8.32 -19.93 -2.20
N CYS A 355 -7.68 -20.08 -3.37
CA CYS A 355 -6.67 -21.12 -3.59
C CYS A 355 -5.42 -20.91 -2.71
N GLU A 356 -4.98 -19.67 -2.53
CA GLU A 356 -3.84 -19.33 -1.69
C GLU A 356 -4.13 -19.61 -0.20
N GLU A 357 -5.29 -19.19 0.31
CA GLU A 357 -5.74 -19.46 1.68
C GLU A 357 -5.85 -20.97 1.94
N GLN A 358 -6.41 -21.73 0.98
CA GLN A 358 -6.46 -23.19 1.05
C GLN A 358 -5.07 -23.82 1.04
N GLY A 359 -4.13 -23.28 0.25
CA GLY A 359 -2.73 -23.69 0.21
C GLY A 359 -2.04 -23.51 1.56
N GLN A 360 -2.23 -22.36 2.21
CA GLN A 360 -1.66 -22.07 3.54
C GLN A 360 -2.24 -23.01 4.61
N LEU A 361 -3.56 -23.25 4.60
CA LEU A 361 -4.21 -24.20 5.51
C LEU A 361 -3.72 -25.64 5.31
N LEU A 362 -3.44 -26.04 4.06
CA LEU A 362 -2.89 -27.35 3.75
C LEU A 362 -1.45 -27.49 4.28
N GLN A 363 -0.63 -26.45 4.15
CA GLN A 363 0.74 -26.46 4.68
C GLN A 363 0.75 -26.57 6.21
N ARG A 364 -0.15 -25.84 6.90
CA ARG A 364 -0.28 -25.91 8.36
C ARG A 364 -0.70 -27.31 8.83
N ALA A 365 -1.67 -27.92 8.16
CA ALA A 365 -2.10 -29.28 8.48
C ALA A 365 -0.99 -30.34 8.26
N LYS A 366 -0.15 -30.19 7.22
CA LYS A 366 1.03 -31.04 7.01
C LYS A 366 2.03 -30.89 8.15
N LEU A 367 2.32 -29.65 8.54
CA LEU A 367 3.25 -29.37 9.64
C LEU A 367 2.77 -29.98 10.97
N ASP A 368 1.49 -29.84 11.30
CA ASP A 368 0.90 -30.41 12.52
C ASP A 368 0.96 -31.95 12.52
N ARG A 369 0.70 -32.58 11.36
CA ARG A 369 0.84 -34.03 11.17
C ARG A 369 2.29 -34.48 11.38
N ASP A 370 3.25 -33.80 10.76
CA ASP A 370 4.66 -34.18 10.80
C ASP A 370 5.22 -34.03 12.23
N ASN A 371 4.82 -32.97 12.94
CA ASN A 371 5.14 -32.78 14.35
C ASN A 371 4.56 -33.89 15.24
N ALA A 372 3.29 -34.25 15.04
CA ALA A 372 2.65 -35.34 15.79
C ALA A 372 3.33 -36.68 15.51
N PHE A 373 3.70 -36.96 14.25
CA PHE A 373 4.42 -38.16 13.86
C PHE A 373 5.79 -38.25 14.55
N ALA A 374 6.59 -37.18 14.50
CA ALA A 374 7.89 -37.13 15.18
C ALA A 374 7.77 -37.37 16.70
N TYR A 375 6.71 -36.85 17.32
CA TYR A 375 6.45 -37.08 18.73
C TYR A 375 6.07 -38.55 19.04
N THR A 376 5.34 -39.22 18.13
CA THR A 376 5.05 -40.66 18.27
C THR A 376 6.29 -41.54 18.21
N GLU A 377 7.29 -41.17 17.41
CA GLU A 377 8.58 -41.87 17.36
C GLU A 377 9.36 -41.70 18.66
N LYS A 378 9.32 -40.50 19.25
CA LYS A 378 9.93 -40.23 20.56
C LYS A 378 9.30 -41.09 21.66
N LEU A 379 7.97 -41.16 21.71
CA LEU A 379 7.25 -42.01 22.66
C LEU A 379 7.57 -43.49 22.45
N GLN A 380 7.70 -43.95 21.19
CA GLN A 380 8.11 -45.33 20.90
C GLN A 380 9.49 -45.68 21.50
N ARG A 381 10.45 -44.75 21.42
CA ARG A 381 11.76 -44.94 22.05
C ARG A 381 11.66 -45.00 23.57
N GLN A 382 10.86 -44.12 24.18
CA GLN A 382 10.63 -44.11 25.63
C GLN A 382 9.95 -45.41 26.13
N ILE A 383 8.98 -45.93 25.36
CA ILE A 383 8.37 -47.23 25.62
C ILE A 383 9.44 -48.32 25.64
N GLY A 384 10.32 -48.38 24.63
CA GLY A 384 11.41 -49.37 24.58
C GLY A 384 12.36 -49.29 25.79
N ILE A 385 12.70 -48.08 26.23
CA ILE A 385 13.52 -47.87 27.44
C ILE A 385 12.81 -48.42 28.68
N GLN A 386 11.52 -48.13 28.84
CA GLN A 386 10.74 -48.61 29.99
C GLN A 386 10.53 -50.12 29.95
N THR A 387 10.33 -50.72 28.77
CA THR A 387 10.27 -52.18 28.60
C THR A 387 11.57 -52.83 29.07
N GLY A 388 12.74 -52.33 28.65
CA GLY A 388 14.03 -52.84 29.13
C GLY A 388 14.21 -52.66 30.64
N ARG A 389 13.76 -51.54 31.20
CA ARG A 389 13.77 -51.30 32.67
C ARG A 389 12.89 -52.31 33.41
N ILE A 390 11.70 -52.60 32.90
CA ILE A 390 10.78 -53.60 33.44
C ILE A 390 11.44 -54.99 33.44
N GLU A 391 12.03 -55.41 32.32
CA GLU A 391 12.72 -56.70 32.22
C GLU A 391 13.88 -56.83 33.22
N SER A 392 14.66 -55.76 33.38
CA SER A 392 15.75 -55.69 34.37
C SER A 392 15.23 -55.81 35.81
N LEU A 393 14.20 -55.05 36.16
CA LEU A 393 13.59 -55.08 37.50
C LEU A 393 12.94 -56.43 37.80
N GLU A 394 12.34 -57.09 36.80
CA GLU A 394 11.80 -58.44 36.94
C GLU A 394 12.91 -59.49 37.16
N ALA A 395 14.05 -59.35 36.48
CA ALA A 395 15.21 -60.20 36.70
C ALA A 395 15.80 -60.02 38.12
N GLU A 396 15.92 -58.77 38.57
CA GLU A 396 16.36 -58.44 39.92
C GLU A 396 15.40 -59.00 40.98
N LEU A 397 14.08 -58.86 40.79
CA LEU A 397 13.09 -59.46 41.67
C LEU A 397 13.21 -60.99 41.75
N ARG A 398 13.49 -61.68 40.63
CA ARG A 398 13.73 -63.13 40.64
C ARG A 398 14.97 -63.47 41.46
N HIS A 399 16.05 -62.68 41.32
CA HIS A 399 17.29 -62.88 42.06
C HIS A 399 17.13 -62.66 43.56
N VAL A 400 16.56 -61.52 43.96
CA VAL A 400 16.32 -61.17 45.37
C VAL A 400 15.38 -62.17 46.03
N ARG A 401 14.34 -62.65 45.33
CA ARG A 401 13.45 -63.71 45.85
C ARG A 401 14.17 -65.04 46.06
N HIS A 402 15.11 -65.40 45.20
CA HIS A 402 15.91 -66.61 45.35
C HIS A 402 16.82 -66.52 46.59
N GLN A 403 17.44 -65.36 46.81
CA GLN A 403 18.31 -65.08 47.97
C GLN A 403 17.54 -64.91 49.29
N LEU A 404 16.27 -64.50 49.25
CA LEU A 404 15.43 -64.32 50.45
C LEU A 404 15.21 -65.62 51.25
N SER A 405 15.46 -66.78 50.63
CA SER A 405 15.48 -68.09 51.31
C SER A 405 16.55 -68.21 52.40
N GLN A 406 17.48 -67.24 52.51
CA GLN A 406 18.60 -67.23 53.46
C GLN A 406 18.55 -66.12 54.54
N SER A 407 17.40 -65.43 54.68
CA SER A 407 17.06 -64.49 55.79
C SER A 407 18.02 -63.31 56.05
N SER A 408 17.75 -62.15 55.42
CA SER A 408 18.27 -60.83 55.84
C SER A 408 17.16 -59.75 55.72
N SER A 409 17.11 -58.79 56.65
CA SER A 409 16.18 -57.64 56.63
C SER A 409 16.45 -56.68 55.47
N GLU A 410 17.69 -56.59 55.02
CA GLU A 410 18.14 -55.71 53.93
C GLU A 410 17.56 -56.15 52.57
N LEU A 411 17.52 -57.47 52.33
CA LEU A 411 16.89 -58.05 51.14
C LEU A 411 15.38 -57.77 51.07
N ARG A 412 14.69 -57.63 52.21
CA ARG A 412 13.27 -57.26 52.26
C ARG A 412 13.03 -55.81 51.87
N CYS A 413 13.95 -54.91 52.24
CA CYS A 413 13.90 -53.51 51.82
C CYS A 413 14.14 -53.37 50.31
N GLN A 414 15.17 -54.05 49.79
CA GLN A 414 15.45 -54.10 48.35
C GLN A 414 14.26 -54.65 47.56
N LEU A 415 13.67 -55.76 48.01
CA LEU A 415 12.47 -56.33 47.39
C LEU A 415 11.33 -55.30 47.26
N SER A 416 11.05 -54.55 48.33
CA SER A 416 10.00 -53.53 48.34
C SER A 416 10.30 -52.37 47.38
N GLN A 417 11.56 -51.92 47.31
CA GLN A 417 11.99 -50.85 46.40
C GLN A 417 11.93 -51.29 44.94
N THR A 418 12.40 -52.49 44.61
CA THR A 418 12.33 -53.03 43.24
C THR A 418 10.87 -53.27 42.82
N GLN A 419 9.99 -53.68 43.74
CA GLN A 419 8.55 -53.80 43.48
C GLN A 419 7.91 -52.45 43.16
N LEU A 420 8.22 -51.40 43.92
CA LEU A 420 7.71 -50.06 43.67
C LEU A 420 8.21 -49.52 42.32
N GLY A 421 9.51 -49.66 42.05
CA GLY A 421 10.10 -49.25 40.77
C GLY A 421 9.49 -49.98 39.57
N LEU A 422 9.09 -51.25 39.73
CA LEU A 422 8.41 -52.01 38.68
C LEU A 422 7.01 -51.45 38.40
N VAL A 423 6.25 -51.10 39.46
CA VAL A 423 4.92 -50.51 39.32
C VAL A 423 5.00 -49.16 38.62
N ASP A 424 5.95 -48.31 39.00
CA ASP A 424 6.16 -47.00 38.36
C ASP A 424 6.57 -47.14 36.89
N ALA A 425 7.53 -48.01 36.58
CA ALA A 425 7.97 -48.25 35.20
C ALA A 425 6.82 -48.78 34.31
N ARG A 426 5.97 -49.65 34.86
CA ARG A 426 4.77 -50.15 34.15
C ARG A 426 3.73 -49.05 33.93
N ARG A 427 3.51 -48.16 34.91
CA ARG A 427 2.61 -47.01 34.77
C ARG A 427 3.09 -46.08 33.67
N GLU A 428 4.35 -45.65 33.72
CA GLU A 428 4.95 -44.76 32.70
C GLU A 428 4.91 -45.38 31.30
N CYS A 429 5.20 -46.69 31.19
CA CYS A 429 5.13 -47.41 29.93
C CYS A 429 3.70 -47.43 29.36
N LEU A 430 2.68 -47.57 30.21
CA LEU A 430 1.28 -47.56 29.83
C LEU A 430 0.82 -46.16 29.37
N GLU A 431 1.20 -45.12 30.10
CA GLU A 431 0.91 -43.72 29.76
C GLU A 431 1.48 -43.34 28.39
N HIS A 432 2.75 -43.68 28.13
CA HIS A 432 3.36 -43.46 26.83
C HIS A 432 2.65 -44.25 25.71
N HIS A 433 2.19 -45.47 25.98
CA HIS A 433 1.43 -46.28 25.02
C HIS A 433 0.09 -45.63 24.65
N LEU A 434 -0.64 -45.13 25.65
CA LEU A 434 -1.94 -44.48 25.46
C LEU A 434 -1.80 -43.18 24.68
N GLU A 435 -0.83 -42.33 25.03
CA GLU A 435 -0.60 -41.06 24.34
C GLU A 435 -0.13 -41.29 22.90
N ARG A 436 0.76 -42.28 22.68
CA ARG A 436 1.18 -42.66 21.33
C ARG A 436 0.00 -43.13 20.48
N LYS A 437 -0.92 -43.92 21.05
CA LYS A 437 -2.12 -44.38 20.34
C LYS A 437 -3.01 -43.21 19.94
N ARG A 438 -3.25 -42.27 20.85
CA ARG A 438 -4.03 -41.05 20.60
C ARG A 438 -3.44 -40.21 19.47
N LEU A 439 -2.12 -40.02 19.46
CA LEU A 439 -1.44 -39.25 18.43
C LEU A 439 -1.46 -39.95 17.07
N LEU A 440 -1.34 -41.28 17.02
CA LEU A 440 -1.49 -42.04 15.77
C LEU A 440 -2.91 -41.98 15.20
N GLU A 441 -3.93 -41.89 16.06
CA GLU A 441 -5.31 -41.63 15.63
C GLU A 441 -5.45 -40.20 15.07
N PHE A 442 -4.83 -39.20 15.72
CA PHE A 442 -4.78 -37.84 15.21
C PHE A 442 -4.08 -37.73 13.85
N VAL A 443 -2.90 -38.35 13.68
CA VAL A 443 -2.16 -38.37 12.42
C VAL A 443 -3.00 -38.96 11.29
N ARG A 444 -3.64 -40.11 11.52
CA ARG A 444 -4.54 -40.74 10.54
C ARG A 444 -5.73 -39.84 10.19
N GLY A 445 -6.28 -39.13 11.17
CA GLY A 445 -7.31 -38.12 10.94
C GLY A 445 -6.82 -37.00 10.02
N GLN A 446 -5.65 -36.43 10.31
CA GLN A 446 -5.06 -35.36 9.51
C GLN A 446 -4.73 -35.81 8.09
N GLU A 447 -4.23 -37.03 7.89
CA GLU A 447 -3.99 -37.59 6.56
C GLU A 447 -5.28 -37.68 5.74
N GLY A 448 -6.38 -38.12 6.35
CA GLY A 448 -7.70 -38.13 5.72
C GLY A 448 -8.25 -36.73 5.41
N HIS A 449 -7.95 -35.73 6.24
CA HIS A 449 -8.30 -34.33 5.97
C HIS A 449 -7.47 -33.73 4.82
N ILE A 450 -6.15 -33.98 4.80
CA ILE A 450 -5.24 -33.55 3.75
C ILE A 450 -5.65 -34.17 2.41
N GLN A 451 -5.99 -35.46 2.39
CA GLN A 451 -6.40 -36.14 1.17
C GLN A 451 -7.72 -35.58 0.62
N ARG A 452 -8.75 -35.43 1.47
CA ARG A 452 -10.03 -34.80 1.07
C ARG A 452 -9.84 -33.40 0.48
N ARG A 453 -8.98 -32.58 1.09
CA ARG A 453 -8.67 -31.24 0.58
C ARG A 453 -7.92 -31.25 -0.74
N LYS A 454 -7.01 -32.20 -0.95
CA LYS A 454 -6.36 -32.39 -2.26
C LYS A 454 -7.38 -32.76 -3.34
N ASP A 455 -8.30 -33.65 -3.01
CA ASP A 455 -9.35 -34.08 -3.94
C ASP A 455 -10.32 -32.93 -4.26
N GLU A 456 -10.66 -32.09 -3.27
CA GLU A 456 -11.46 -30.87 -3.44
C GLU A 456 -10.75 -29.81 -4.28
N ALA A 457 -9.44 -29.60 -4.06
CA ALA A 457 -8.63 -28.65 -4.81
C ALA A 457 -8.49 -29.05 -6.29
N MET A 458 -8.26 -30.34 -6.57
CA MET A 458 -8.18 -30.88 -7.93
C MET A 458 -9.55 -30.84 -8.66
N GLY A 459 -10.67 -30.83 -7.94
CA GLY A 459 -12.01 -30.85 -8.53
C GLY A 459 -12.68 -29.50 -8.75
N ARG A 460 -12.23 -28.40 -8.10
CA ARG A 460 -12.99 -27.13 -8.11
C ARG A 460 -12.19 -25.83 -8.22
N GLY A 461 -10.93 -25.77 -7.76
CA GLY A 461 -10.18 -24.50 -7.74
C GLY A 461 -9.43 -24.22 -9.03
N ASP A 462 -8.43 -25.06 -9.33
CA ASP A 462 -7.57 -24.91 -10.51
C ASP A 462 -8.34 -25.06 -11.83
N GLU A 463 -9.32 -25.97 -11.87
CA GLU A 463 -10.10 -26.19 -13.08
C GLU A 463 -11.15 -25.09 -13.31
N ALA A 464 -11.65 -24.44 -12.25
CA ALA A 464 -12.52 -23.26 -12.39
C ALA A 464 -11.73 -22.04 -12.88
N VAL A 465 -10.55 -21.78 -12.31
CA VAL A 465 -9.65 -20.72 -12.79
C VAL A 465 -9.24 -20.97 -14.25
N LYS A 466 -8.91 -22.22 -14.60
CA LYS A 466 -8.56 -22.61 -15.98
C LYS A 466 -9.75 -22.49 -16.93
N ARG A 467 -10.95 -22.89 -16.53
CA ARG A 467 -12.18 -22.72 -17.34
C ARG A 467 -12.57 -21.27 -17.52
N GLU A 468 -12.45 -20.42 -16.50
CA GLU A 468 -12.70 -18.98 -16.64
C GLU A 468 -11.65 -18.33 -17.55
N ARG A 469 -10.36 -18.68 -17.42
CA ARG A 469 -9.30 -18.21 -18.34
C ARG A 469 -9.50 -18.70 -19.79
N GLN A 470 -10.00 -19.92 -20.00
CA GLN A 470 -10.31 -20.45 -21.33
C GLN A 470 -11.48 -19.74 -22.01
N LYS A 471 -12.43 -19.16 -21.26
CA LYS A 471 -13.52 -18.36 -21.83
C LYS A 471 -13.02 -17.06 -22.48
N ASP A 472 -11.83 -16.60 -22.12
CA ASP A 472 -11.18 -15.42 -22.70
C ASP A 472 -10.32 -15.75 -23.93
N GLU A 473 -9.99 -17.03 -24.15
CA GLU A 473 -9.12 -17.49 -25.23
C GLU A 473 -9.75 -17.31 -26.62
N TRP A 474 -11.07 -17.55 -26.75
CA TRP A 474 -11.81 -17.36 -28.00
C TRP A 474 -12.04 -15.88 -28.36
N PRO A 475 -12.48 -14.99 -27.42
CA PRO A 475 -12.53 -13.55 -27.66
C PRO A 475 -11.16 -12.94 -28.01
N ILE A 476 -10.09 -13.33 -27.30
CA ILE A 476 -8.73 -12.83 -27.54
C ILE A 476 -8.24 -13.27 -28.92
N ARG A 477 -8.45 -14.53 -29.32
CA ARG A 477 -8.12 -15.00 -30.68
C ARG A 477 -8.87 -14.23 -31.76
N ASN A 478 -10.18 -14.05 -31.60
CA ASN A 478 -10.97 -13.28 -32.58
C ASN A 478 -10.49 -11.83 -32.68
N LEU A 479 -10.18 -11.18 -31.56
CA LEU A 479 -9.63 -9.83 -31.57
C LEU A 479 -8.24 -9.78 -32.22
N GLN A 480 -7.38 -10.78 -31.99
CA GLN A 480 -6.07 -10.89 -32.64
C GLN A 480 -6.18 -11.13 -34.15
N GLU A 481 -7.14 -11.96 -34.58
CA GLU A 481 -7.44 -12.19 -36.00
C GLU A 481 -8.03 -10.95 -36.68
N GLU A 482 -8.90 -10.21 -35.97
CA GLU A 482 -9.47 -8.93 -36.43
C GLU A 482 -8.38 -7.87 -36.55
N ILE A 483 -7.50 -7.74 -35.55
CA ILE A 483 -6.33 -6.85 -35.58
C ILE A 483 -5.41 -7.21 -36.74
N SER A 484 -5.13 -8.50 -36.95
CA SER A 484 -4.30 -8.98 -38.07
C SER A 484 -4.95 -8.71 -39.44
N ARG A 485 -6.27 -8.80 -39.55
CA ARG A 485 -7.03 -8.43 -40.76
C ARG A 485 -7.02 -6.93 -41.03
N LEU A 486 -7.09 -6.10 -39.99
CA LEU A 486 -7.03 -4.65 -40.12
C LEU A 486 -5.62 -4.19 -40.51
N GLN A 487 -4.60 -4.78 -39.90
CA GLN A 487 -3.19 -4.53 -40.26
C GLN A 487 -2.87 -4.98 -41.69
N SER A 488 -3.43 -6.10 -42.16
CA SER A 488 -3.24 -6.55 -43.55
C SER A 488 -4.01 -5.67 -44.56
N LYS A 489 -5.21 -5.18 -44.22
CA LYS A 489 -5.92 -4.18 -45.04
C LYS A 489 -5.16 -2.87 -45.17
N ASP A 490 -4.57 -2.37 -44.08
CA ASP A 490 -3.73 -1.16 -44.13
C ASP A 490 -2.48 -1.37 -45.00
N SER A 491 -1.85 -2.54 -44.93
CA SER A 491 -0.72 -2.86 -45.82
C SER A 491 -1.12 -2.98 -47.30
N THR A 492 -2.33 -3.46 -47.58
CA THR A 492 -2.85 -3.58 -48.95
C THR A 492 -3.21 -2.19 -49.52
N LEU A 493 -3.80 -1.32 -48.69
CA LEU A 493 -4.11 0.07 -49.03
C LEU A 493 -2.84 0.90 -49.27
N MET A 494 -1.79 0.69 -48.48
CA MET A 494 -0.48 1.33 -48.73
C MET A 494 0.15 0.85 -50.04
N SER A 495 0.09 -0.45 -50.38
CA SER A 495 0.64 -0.94 -51.66
C SER A 495 -0.16 -0.45 -52.88
N CYS A 496 -1.48 -0.24 -52.75
CA CYS A 496 -2.32 0.36 -53.79
C CYS A 496 -2.04 1.87 -53.96
N ALA A 497 -1.66 2.56 -52.89
CA ALA A 497 -1.25 3.96 -52.95
C ALA A 497 0.11 4.13 -53.64
N GLU A 498 1.09 3.30 -53.30
CA GLU A 498 2.43 3.32 -53.91
C GLU A 498 2.42 2.93 -55.40
N SER A 499 1.58 1.97 -55.79
CA SER A 499 1.39 1.60 -57.21
C SER A 499 0.64 2.67 -58.02
N GLY A 500 -0.30 3.40 -57.40
CA GLY A 500 -0.99 4.53 -58.02
C GLY A 500 -0.12 5.78 -58.19
N GLU A 501 0.86 5.98 -57.30
CA GLU A 501 1.87 7.04 -57.43
C GLU A 501 2.90 6.72 -58.52
N ALA A 502 3.37 5.48 -58.61
CA ALA A 502 4.28 5.03 -59.67
C ALA A 502 3.67 5.14 -61.09
N ASP A 503 2.37 4.88 -61.24
CA ASP A 503 1.65 5.01 -62.52
C ASP A 503 1.38 6.49 -62.90
N ARG A 504 1.30 7.39 -61.91
CA ARG A 504 1.21 8.84 -62.13
C ARG A 504 2.55 9.44 -62.53
N GLU A 505 3.66 9.00 -61.96
CA GLU A 505 5.00 9.45 -62.36
C GLU A 505 5.37 8.97 -63.76
N LYS A 506 4.97 7.75 -64.17
CA LYS A 506 5.20 7.26 -65.55
C LYS A 506 4.43 8.05 -66.62
N ARG A 507 3.22 8.54 -66.32
CA ARG A 507 2.45 9.36 -67.28
C ARG A 507 2.94 10.80 -67.44
N MET A 508 3.82 11.28 -66.57
CA MET A 508 4.42 12.61 -66.69
C MET A 508 5.80 12.61 -67.36
N LEU A 509 6.29 11.45 -67.81
CA LEU A 509 7.64 11.29 -68.38
C LEU A 509 7.67 10.69 -69.79
N GLU A 510 6.54 10.57 -70.50
CA GLU A 510 6.55 10.30 -71.94
C GLU A 510 6.32 11.60 -72.72
N PRO A 511 7.17 11.90 -73.74
CA PRO A 511 7.24 13.21 -74.40
C PRO A 511 6.07 13.56 -75.32
#